data_AF-A0A7T8HL86-F1
#
_entry.id   AF-A0A7T8HL86-F1
#
_cell.length_a   1.000
_cell.length_b   1.000
_cell.length_c   1.000
_cell.angle_alpha   90.00
_cell.angle_beta   90.00
_cell.angle_gamma   90.00
#
_symmetry.space_group_name_H-M   'P 1'
#
loop_
_entity.id
_entity.type
_entity.pdbx_description
1 polymer ?
#
loop_
_entity_poly.entity_id
_entity_poly.type
_entity_poly.pdbx_seq_one_letter_code
_entity_poly.pdbx_strand_id
1 'polypeptide(L)'
;SIEVYKTSVKEGITAWLSTLKRLGISSDWLIILLEPPDSRKSSKLLPRNSVLDKIKNEVGEKLKERVISLMDPAKLDSRQAESWKTLLFSMRNKILVAYNTVLGRFEDNMRKQREMRNHPGWNFCTYFILQEELAFVYEMLG
;
A
#
# COMPACT_ATOMS: atom_id res chain seq x y z
N SER A 1 -13.70 -21.39 1.34
CA SER A 1 -12.88 -22.61 1.45
C SER A 1 -11.47 -22.32 0.93
N ILE A 2 -10.47 -23.09 1.39
CA ILE A 2 -9.10 -23.11 0.85
C ILE A 2 -9.09 -23.42 -0.66
N GLU A 3 -10.08 -24.14 -1.20
CA GLU A 3 -10.23 -24.37 -2.64
C GLU A 3 -10.53 -23.07 -3.40
N VAL A 4 -11.49 -22.26 -2.95
CA VAL A 4 -11.82 -20.98 -3.61
C VAL A 4 -10.60 -20.07 -3.69
N TYR A 5 -9.76 -20.07 -2.64
CA TYR A 5 -8.49 -19.34 -2.67
C TYR A 5 -7.54 -19.85 -3.77
N LYS A 6 -7.37 -21.18 -3.85
CA LYS A 6 -6.46 -21.83 -4.79
C LYS A 6 -6.91 -21.66 -6.25
N THR A 7 -8.21 -21.64 -6.52
CA THR A 7 -8.74 -21.69 -7.89
C THR A 7 -8.89 -20.32 -8.55
N SER A 8 -9.02 -19.21 -7.79
CA SER A 8 -9.24 -17.90 -8.42
C SER A 8 -8.57 -16.72 -7.71
N VAL A 9 -8.55 -16.70 -6.37
CA VAL A 9 -8.02 -15.55 -5.61
C VAL A 9 -6.51 -15.39 -5.81
N LYS A 10 -5.77 -16.51 -5.86
CA LYS A 10 -4.32 -16.50 -6.10
C LYS A 10 -3.94 -15.84 -7.43
N GLU A 11 -4.64 -16.24 -8.50
CA GLU A 11 -4.38 -15.72 -9.85
C GLU A 11 -4.70 -14.22 -9.90
N GLY A 12 -5.81 -13.81 -9.28
CA GLY A 12 -6.18 -12.41 -9.13
C GLY A 12 -5.12 -11.58 -8.39
N ILE A 13 -4.63 -12.05 -7.24
CA ILE A 13 -3.57 -11.36 -6.47
C ILE A 13 -2.30 -11.23 -7.33
N THR A 14 -1.88 -12.31 -7.98
CA THR A 14 -0.66 -12.32 -8.80
C THR A 14 -0.77 -11.36 -9.99
N ALA A 15 -1.91 -11.35 -10.69
CA ALA A 15 -2.18 -10.45 -11.80
C ALA A 15 -2.22 -8.98 -11.36
N TRP A 16 -2.83 -8.71 -10.21
CA TRP A 16 -2.87 -7.37 -9.63
C TRP A 16 -1.49 -6.86 -9.22
N LEU A 17 -0.70 -7.67 -8.50
CA LEU A 17 0.68 -7.32 -8.12
C LEU A 17 1.56 -7.08 -9.36
N SER A 18 1.37 -7.85 -10.43
CA SER A 18 2.07 -7.66 -11.70
C SER A 18 1.69 -6.32 -12.36
N THR A 19 0.43 -5.92 -12.25
CA THR A 19 -0.05 -4.62 -12.72
C THR A 19 0.53 -3.47 -11.91
N LEU A 20 0.58 -3.58 -10.58
CA LEU A 20 1.22 -2.57 -9.73
C LEU A 20 2.70 -2.39 -10.07
N LYS A 21 3.42 -3.50 -10.29
CA LYS A 21 4.82 -3.46 -10.70
C LYS A 21 5.01 -2.74 -12.04
N ARG A 22 4.13 -2.99 -13.03
CA ARG A 22 4.15 -2.32 -14.34
C ARG A 22 3.89 -0.81 -14.22
N LEU A 23 3.03 -0.41 -13.29
CA LEU A 23 2.74 1.00 -12.99
C LEU A 23 3.83 1.68 -12.14
N GLY A 24 4.88 0.95 -11.74
CA GLY A 24 5.94 1.47 -10.87
C GLY A 24 5.49 1.67 -9.42
N ILE A 25 4.39 1.04 -9.00
CA ILE A 25 3.89 1.06 -7.62
C ILE A 25 4.53 -0.11 -6.87
N SER A 26 5.55 0.19 -6.07
CA SER A 26 6.33 -0.83 -5.35
C SER A 26 6.02 -0.88 -3.85
N SER A 27 5.66 0.25 -3.22
CA SER A 27 5.61 0.38 -1.76
C SER A 27 4.22 0.52 -1.11
N ASP A 28 3.20 0.91 -1.88
CA ASP A 28 2.05 1.64 -1.30
C ASP A 28 0.75 0.82 -1.26
N TRP A 29 0.83 -0.47 -1.56
CA TRP A 29 -0.33 -1.36 -1.57
C TRP A 29 -0.46 -2.17 -0.27
N LEU A 30 -1.69 -2.61 0.00
CA LEU A 30 -2.06 -3.50 1.10
C LEU A 30 -3.04 -4.57 0.59
N ILE A 31 -2.96 -5.76 1.15
CA ILE A 31 -3.93 -6.85 0.97
C ILE A 31 -4.65 -7.03 2.30
N ILE A 32 -5.97 -6.94 2.27
CA ILE A 32 -6.82 -7.08 3.46
C ILE A 32 -7.61 -8.38 3.32
N LEU A 33 -7.44 -9.27 4.28
CA LEU A 33 -8.21 -10.51 4.39
C LEU A 33 -9.25 -10.36 5.50
N LEU A 34 -10.53 -10.48 5.16
CA LEU A 34 -11.62 -10.52 6.13
C LEU A 34 -11.78 -11.96 6.65
N GLU A 35 -11.58 -12.18 7.95
CA GLU A 35 -11.85 -13.48 8.59
C GLU A 35 -13.36 -13.63 8.84
N PRO A 36 -13.96 -14.79 8.49
CA PRO A 36 -15.38 -15.03 8.74
C PRO A 36 -15.70 -15.16 10.25
N PRO A 37 -16.95 -14.85 10.67
CA PRO A 37 -17.35 -14.77 12.07
C PRO A 37 -17.23 -16.08 12.85
N ASP A 38 -17.13 -17.25 12.22
CA ASP A 38 -17.06 -18.53 12.95
C ASP A 38 -15.69 -19.21 12.95
N SER A 39 -14.61 -18.48 12.62
CA SER A 39 -13.25 -19.01 12.77
C SER A 39 -12.83 -19.07 14.25
N ARG A 40 -13.43 -19.97 15.04
CA ARG A 40 -12.94 -20.36 16.37
C ARG A 40 -11.53 -20.92 16.20
N LYS A 41 -10.51 -20.11 16.50
CA LYS A 41 -9.13 -20.60 16.65
C LYS A 41 -9.08 -21.42 17.93
N SER A 42 -9.37 -22.71 17.79
CA SER A 42 -9.10 -23.70 18.83
C SER A 42 -7.66 -23.50 19.30
N SER A 43 -7.49 -23.38 20.61
CA SER A 43 -6.17 -23.39 21.22
C SER A 43 -5.46 -24.68 20.82
N LYS A 44 -4.12 -24.59 20.73
CA LYS A 44 -3.15 -25.59 20.25
C LYS A 44 -2.83 -25.45 18.76
N LEU A 45 -1.70 -24.80 18.49
CA LEU A 45 -0.85 -24.98 17.31
C LEU A 45 -1.58 -24.87 15.97
N LEU A 46 -1.73 -23.64 15.47
CA LEU A 46 -2.26 -23.41 14.11
C LEU A 46 -1.45 -24.23 13.08
N PRO A 47 -2.10 -25.02 12.22
CA PRO A 47 -1.43 -25.62 11.06
C PRO A 47 -0.92 -24.50 10.16
N ARG A 48 0.33 -24.61 9.66
CA ARG A 48 0.98 -23.69 8.69
C ARG A 48 0.28 -23.57 7.32
N ASN A 49 -1.01 -23.87 7.23
CA ASN A 49 -1.80 -24.04 6.00
C ASN A 49 -3.00 -23.10 5.90
N SER A 50 -3.08 -22.03 6.72
CA SER A 50 -4.17 -21.07 6.61
C SER A 50 -4.12 -20.29 5.29
N VAL A 51 -5.26 -19.72 4.86
CA VAL A 51 -5.32 -18.83 3.69
C VAL A 51 -4.38 -17.64 3.87
N LEU A 52 -4.32 -17.07 5.08
CA LEU A 52 -3.42 -15.96 5.42
C LEU A 52 -1.95 -16.33 5.22
N ASP A 53 -1.54 -17.51 5.67
CA ASP A 53 -0.15 -17.99 5.51
C ASP A 53 0.21 -18.19 4.04
N LYS A 54 -0.73 -18.69 3.23
CA LYS A 54 -0.54 -18.86 1.79
C LYS A 54 -0.37 -17.52 1.08
N ILE A 55 -1.23 -16.54 1.36
CA ILE A 55 -1.10 -15.19 0.81
C ILE A 55 0.27 -14.60 1.19
N LYS A 56 0.64 -14.68 2.47
CA LYS A 56 1.92 -14.16 2.97
C LYS A 56 3.13 -14.81 2.30
N ASN A 57 3.09 -16.11 2.04
CA ASN A 57 4.19 -16.81 1.36
C ASN A 57 4.25 -16.47 -0.13
N GLU A 58 3.10 -16.30 -0.79
CA GLU A 58 3.03 -15.95 -2.22
C GLU A 58 3.46 -14.50 -2.49
N VAL A 59 3.13 -13.61 -1.58
CA VAL A 59 3.56 -12.20 -1.60
C VAL A 59 5.07 -12.05 -1.32
N GLY A 60 5.64 -12.99 -0.56
CA GLY A 60 7.07 -13.03 -0.22
C GLY A 60 7.39 -12.50 1.18
N GLU A 61 8.42 -13.07 1.80
CA GLU A 61 8.87 -12.82 3.18
C GLU A 61 8.96 -11.33 3.55
N LYS A 62 9.58 -10.53 2.68
CA LYS A 62 9.80 -9.08 2.92
C LYS A 62 8.53 -8.24 2.83
N LEU A 63 7.42 -8.81 2.36
CA LEU A 63 6.18 -8.09 2.06
C LEU A 63 5.01 -8.60 2.91
N LYS A 64 5.25 -9.53 3.84
CA LYS A 64 4.25 -10.15 4.73
C LYS A 64 3.50 -9.12 5.59
N GLU A 65 4.17 -8.03 5.96
CA GLU A 65 3.60 -6.90 6.70
C GLU A 65 2.47 -6.17 5.94
N ARG A 66 2.37 -6.37 4.63
CA ARG A 66 1.34 -5.75 3.78
C ARG A 66 0.06 -6.57 3.69
N VAL A 67 0.05 -7.75 4.29
CA VAL A 67 -1.10 -8.64 4.32
C VAL A 67 -1.70 -8.59 5.72
N ILE A 68 -2.83 -7.91 5.85
CA ILE A 68 -3.51 -7.66 7.12
C ILE A 68 -4.76 -8.53 7.19
N SER A 69 -4.90 -9.23 8.30
CA SER A 69 -6.12 -9.99 8.60
C SER A 69 -7.01 -9.14 9.48
N LEU A 70 -8.24 -8.86 9.04
CA LEU A 70 -9.25 -8.16 9.79
C LEU A 70 -10.28 -9.14 10.33
N MET A 71 -10.61 -9.00 11.62
CA MET A 71 -11.71 -9.76 12.21
C MET A 71 -13.05 -9.10 11.89
N ASP A 72 -14.09 -9.93 11.85
CA ASP A 72 -15.46 -9.49 11.64
C ASP A 72 -15.84 -8.34 12.61
N PRO A 73 -16.32 -7.18 12.10
CA PRO A 73 -16.74 -6.07 12.94
C PRO A 73 -17.90 -6.40 13.88
N ALA A 74 -18.67 -7.46 13.62
CA ALA A 74 -19.73 -7.94 14.51
C ALA A 74 -19.19 -8.52 15.84
N LYS A 75 -17.89 -8.84 15.91
CA LYS A 75 -17.23 -9.29 17.13
C LYS A 75 -16.56 -8.12 17.85
N LEU A 76 -17.16 -7.69 18.96
CA LEU A 76 -16.65 -6.59 19.78
C LEU A 76 -15.66 -7.11 20.86
N ASP A 77 -14.58 -7.76 20.43
CA ASP A 77 -13.52 -8.21 21.34
C ASP A 77 -12.21 -7.42 21.16
N SER A 78 -11.29 -7.58 22.12
CA SER A 78 -10.01 -6.87 22.13
C SER A 78 -9.12 -7.20 20.93
N ARG A 79 -9.29 -8.37 20.32
CA ARG A 79 -8.49 -8.79 19.16
C ARG A 79 -9.00 -8.16 17.87
N GLN A 80 -10.31 -7.97 17.75
CA GLN A 80 -10.91 -7.18 16.68
C GLN A 80 -10.35 -5.75 16.73
N ALA A 81 -10.42 -5.09 17.87
CA ALA A 81 -9.94 -3.71 18.02
C ALA A 81 -8.46 -3.57 17.62
N GLU A 82 -7.63 -4.55 17.97
CA GLU A 82 -6.20 -4.56 17.60
C GLU A 82 -5.98 -4.74 16.10
N SER A 83 -6.76 -5.60 15.44
CA SER A 83 -6.67 -5.78 13.98
C SER A 83 -7.02 -4.51 13.20
N TRP A 84 -8.03 -3.77 13.67
CA TRP A 84 -8.43 -2.48 13.08
C TRP A 84 -7.40 -1.38 13.34
N LYS A 85 -6.82 -1.33 14.54
CA LYS A 85 -5.69 -0.42 14.83
C LYS A 85 -4.49 -0.70 13.91
N THR A 86 -4.17 -1.97 13.70
CA THR A 86 -3.08 -2.38 12.80
C THR A 86 -3.34 -1.92 11.36
N LEU A 87 -4.59 -2.04 10.88
CA LEU A 87 -5.00 -1.52 9.57
C LEU A 87 -4.80 0.00 9.50
N LEU A 88 -5.35 0.74 10.45
CA LEU A 88 -5.27 2.21 10.46
C LEU A 88 -3.81 2.70 10.50
N PHE A 89 -2.98 2.07 11.32
CA PHE A 89 -1.55 2.36 11.38
C PHE A 89 -0.86 2.08 10.04
N SER A 90 -1.12 0.92 9.44
CA SER A 90 -0.54 0.56 8.15
C SER A 90 -1.00 1.50 7.04
N MET A 91 -2.28 1.87 7.01
CA MET A 91 -2.84 2.80 6.03
C MET A 91 -2.20 4.18 6.17
N ARG A 92 -2.07 4.70 7.39
CA ARG A 92 -1.36 5.97 7.67
C ARG A 92 0.07 5.92 7.12
N ASN A 93 0.81 4.85 7.40
CA ASN A 93 2.18 4.70 6.91
C ASN A 93 2.25 4.63 5.39
N LYS A 94 1.35 3.89 4.73
CA LYS A 94 1.32 3.80 3.26
C LYS A 94 0.99 5.13 2.61
N ILE A 95 0.03 5.88 3.15
CA ILE A 95 -0.30 7.23 2.67
C ILE A 95 0.92 8.15 2.79
N LEU A 96 1.61 8.12 3.93
CA LEU A 96 2.81 8.94 4.15
C LEU A 96 3.95 8.58 3.18
N VAL A 97 4.19 7.29 2.94
CA VAL A 97 5.21 6.83 1.97
C VAL A 97 4.85 7.22 0.54
N ALA A 98 3.59 7.01 0.14
CA ALA A 98 3.10 7.40 -1.19
C ALA A 98 3.27 8.90 -1.41
N TYR A 99 2.90 9.70 -0.41
CA TYR A 99 3.05 11.14 -0.44
C TYR A 99 4.52 11.57 -0.58
N ASN A 100 5.43 11.05 0.26
CA ASN A 100 6.86 11.34 0.16
C ASN A 100 7.45 10.96 -1.21
N THR A 101 6.96 9.86 -1.79
CA THR A 101 7.40 9.41 -3.12
C THR A 101 6.95 10.39 -4.21
N VAL A 102 5.70 10.88 -4.15
CA VAL A 102 5.19 11.87 -5.08
C VAL A 102 5.93 13.19 -4.92
N LEU A 103 6.14 13.65 -3.68
CA LEU A 103 6.88 14.87 -3.38
C LEU A 103 8.32 14.80 -3.92
N GLY A 104 9.03 13.71 -3.66
CA GLY A 104 10.39 13.52 -4.18
C GLY A 104 10.46 13.55 -5.71
N ARG A 105 9.48 12.93 -6.41
CA ARG A 105 9.40 13.02 -7.88
C ARG A 105 9.14 14.45 -8.36
N PHE A 106 8.31 15.19 -7.63
CA PHE A 106 8.01 16.58 -7.94
C PHE A 106 9.25 17.46 -7.79
N GLU A 107 9.98 17.33 -6.67
CA GLU A 107 11.24 18.02 -6.41
C GLU A 107 12.32 17.69 -7.45
N ASP A 108 12.44 16.42 -7.86
CA ASP A 108 13.37 16.02 -8.92
C ASP A 108 12.97 16.60 -10.27
N ASN A 109 11.68 16.67 -10.60
CA ASN A 109 11.20 17.35 -11.80
C ASN A 109 11.54 18.85 -11.77
N MET A 110 11.36 19.48 -10.62
CA MET A 110 11.73 20.88 -10.39
C MET A 110 13.23 21.14 -10.60
N ARG A 111 14.08 20.24 -10.10
CA ARG A 111 15.53 20.31 -10.31
C ARG A 111 15.88 20.21 -11.79
N LYS A 112 15.29 19.23 -12.51
CA LYS A 112 15.51 19.06 -13.95
C LYS A 112 15.09 20.28 -14.76
N GLN A 113 13.92 20.86 -14.46
CA GLN A 113 13.46 22.08 -15.13
C GLN A 113 14.40 23.26 -14.85
N ARG A 114 14.93 23.38 -13.63
CA ARG A 114 15.92 24.42 -13.30
C ARG A 114 17.23 24.26 -14.08
N GLU A 115 17.73 23.04 -14.22
CA GLU A 115 18.95 22.73 -15.00
C GLU A 115 18.76 23.05 -16.49
N MET A 116 17.54 22.83 -17.01
CA MET A 116 17.19 23.11 -18.41
C MET A 116 17.02 24.61 -18.73
N ARG A 117 17.14 25.53 -17.77
CA ARG A 117 16.84 26.96 -17.94
C ARG A 117 17.55 27.66 -19.10
N ASN A 118 18.74 27.16 -19.47
CA ASN A 118 19.55 27.73 -20.55
C ASN A 118 19.30 27.06 -21.91
N HIS A 119 18.43 26.05 -21.98
CA HIS A 119 18.16 25.32 -23.22
C HIS A 119 17.05 26.00 -24.04
N PRO A 120 17.19 26.01 -25.38
CA PRO A 120 16.11 26.43 -26.27
C PRO A 120 14.85 25.58 -26.03
N GLY A 121 13.69 26.22 -25.91
CA GLY A 121 12.41 25.54 -25.64
C GLY A 121 12.03 25.44 -24.17
N TRP A 122 12.88 25.90 -23.26
CA TRP A 122 12.50 26.06 -21.85
C TRP A 122 11.52 27.23 -21.66
N ASN A 123 10.51 27.05 -20.81
CA ASN A 123 9.47 28.04 -20.56
C ASN A 123 9.40 28.40 -19.06
N PHE A 124 9.61 29.68 -18.76
CA PHE A 124 9.56 30.19 -17.39
C PHE A 124 8.19 30.04 -16.74
N CYS A 125 7.09 30.32 -17.45
CA CYS A 125 5.74 30.21 -16.91
C CYS A 125 5.44 28.77 -16.48
N THR A 126 5.84 27.77 -17.27
CA THR A 126 5.69 26.36 -16.90
C THR A 126 6.49 26.02 -15.65
N TYR A 127 7.73 26.50 -15.54
CA TYR A 127 8.56 26.30 -14.34
C TYR A 127 8.00 27.02 -13.11
N PHE A 128 7.43 28.22 -13.28
CA PHE A 128 6.85 28.99 -12.20
C PHE A 128 5.57 28.35 -11.65
N ILE A 129 4.68 27.85 -12.51
CA ILE A 129 3.49 27.10 -12.07
C ILE A 129 3.91 25.87 -11.24
N LEU A 130 4.94 25.15 -11.67
CA LEU A 130 5.46 24.02 -10.90
C LEU A 130 6.04 24.46 -9.53
N GLN A 131 6.70 25.63 -9.44
CA GLN A 131 7.12 26.18 -8.14
C GLN A 131 5.91 26.46 -7.23
N GLU A 132 4.85 27.07 -7.75
CA GLU A 132 3.64 27.38 -6.98
C GLU A 132 2.93 26.13 -6.48
N GLU A 133 2.79 25.12 -7.34
CA GLU A 133 2.22 23.82 -6.95
C GLU A 133 3.02 23.18 -5.81
N LEU A 134 4.36 23.23 -5.84
CA LEU A 134 5.20 22.71 -4.77
C LEU A 134 5.01 23.49 -3.45
N ALA A 135 4.98 24.82 -3.54
CA ALA A 135 4.77 25.68 -2.38
C ALA A 135 3.42 25.38 -1.71
N PHE A 136 2.36 25.22 -2.50
CA PHE A 136 1.04 24.82 -2.02
C PHE A 136 1.05 23.44 -1.35
N VAL A 137 1.75 22.48 -1.94
CA VAL A 137 1.91 21.13 -1.38
C VAL A 137 2.60 21.18 -0.02
N TYR A 138 3.62 22.02 0.17
CA TYR A 138 4.26 22.22 1.48
C TYR A 138 3.39 22.99 2.48
N GLU A 139 2.61 23.97 2.04
CA GLU A 139 1.69 24.71 2.91
C GLU A 139 0.64 23.76 3.52
N MET A 140 0.13 22.82 2.73
CA MET A 140 -0.80 21.78 3.21
C MET A 140 -0.17 20.78 4.20
N LEU A 141 1.15 20.81 4.39
CA LEU A 141 1.86 19.98 5.38
C LEU A 141 2.17 20.71 6.70
N GLY A 142 2.12 22.05 6.71
CA GLY A 142 2.40 22.89 7.88
C GLY A 142 1.21 22.98 8.82
#